data_AF-A0A183C8L9-F1
#
_entry.id   AF-A0A183C8L9-F1
#
_cell.length_a   1.000
_cell.length_b   1.000
_cell.length_c   1.000
_cell.angle_alpha   90.00
_cell.angle_beta   90.00
_cell.angle_gamma   90.00
#
_symmetry.space_group_name_H-M   'P 1'
#
loop_
_entity.id
_entity.type
_entity.pdbx_description
1 polymer ?
#
loop_
_entity_poly.entity_id
_entity_poly.type
_entity_poly.pdbx_seq_one_letter_code
_entity_poly.pdbx_strand_id
1 'polypeptide(L)'
;MLFGRNKVAMIESSQFHLNAPARLHFDFIIQKGPANLHVCQDSALRELDTCLAIFEGGETLGWQHDFIELSENDRKVYIIARLSNGARKASVQK
;
A
#
# COMPACT_ATOMS: atom_id res chain seq x y z
N MET A 1 -23.43 -10.48 -8.57
CA MET A 1 -23.32 -9.26 -7.75
C MET A 1 -21.99 -8.60 -8.06
N LEU A 2 -21.98 -7.45 -8.73
CA LEU A 2 -20.77 -6.90 -9.39
C LEU A 2 -19.97 -5.87 -8.57
N PHE A 3 -20.37 -5.52 -7.34
CA PHE A 3 -19.61 -4.59 -6.50
C PHE A 3 -19.67 -4.98 -5.03
N GLY A 4 -18.80 -5.90 -4.60
CA GLY A 4 -18.54 -6.13 -3.18
C GLY A 4 -17.76 -4.95 -2.59
N ARG A 5 -18.33 -4.22 -1.63
CA ARG A 5 -17.63 -3.20 -0.84
C ARG A 5 -16.60 -3.87 0.07
N ASN A 6 -15.44 -4.17 -0.50
CA ASN A 6 -14.28 -4.63 0.27
C ASN A 6 -13.78 -3.49 1.15
N LYS A 7 -13.53 -3.75 2.43
CA LYS A 7 -12.99 -2.74 3.34
C LYS A 7 -11.55 -2.43 2.97
N VAL A 8 -11.25 -1.14 2.85
CA VAL A 8 -9.92 -0.62 2.55
C VAL A 8 -9.43 0.13 3.79
N ALA A 9 -8.20 -0.13 4.20
CA ALA A 9 -7.48 0.69 5.15
C ALA A 9 -6.24 1.27 4.45
N MET A 10 -5.90 2.51 4.77
CA MET A 10 -4.85 3.25 4.10
C MET A 10 -4.02 3.99 5.15
N ILE A 11 -2.70 3.98 4.96
CA ILE A 11 -1.77 4.88 5.63
C ILE A 11 -1.17 5.78 4.57
N GLU A 12 -1.13 7.06 4.88
CA GLU A 12 -0.52 8.10 4.06
C GLU A 12 0.80 8.56 4.72
N SER A 13 1.85 8.77 3.92
CA SER A 13 3.07 9.41 4.38
C SER A 13 2.89 10.91 4.58
N SER A 14 3.74 11.55 5.38
CA SER A 14 3.91 13.00 5.26
C SER A 14 4.33 13.36 3.83
N GLN A 15 4.00 14.56 3.38
CA GLN A 15 4.53 15.08 2.12
C GLN A 15 6.06 15.17 2.20
N PHE A 16 6.74 14.75 1.14
CA PHE A 16 8.19 14.77 1.03
C PHE A 16 8.64 15.36 -0.31
N HIS A 17 9.91 15.74 -0.37
CA HIS A 17 10.59 16.18 -1.58
C HIS A 17 11.87 15.38 -1.73
N LEU A 18 12.03 14.76 -2.89
CA LEU A 18 13.22 14.01 -3.25
C LEU A 18 14.05 14.83 -4.24
N ASN A 19 15.35 14.89 -4.02
CA ASN A 19 16.32 15.55 -4.89
C ASN A 19 17.01 14.58 -5.86
N ALA A 20 16.76 13.28 -5.72
CA ALA A 20 17.22 12.19 -6.57
C ALA A 20 16.24 11.02 -6.46
N PRO A 21 16.21 10.07 -7.41
CA PRO A 21 15.45 8.83 -7.26
C PRO A 21 15.87 8.09 -5.99
N ALA A 22 14.89 7.49 -5.31
CA ALA A 22 15.10 6.83 -4.03
C ALA A 22 14.39 5.46 -3.98
N ARG A 23 14.65 4.69 -2.93
CA ARG A 23 13.91 3.46 -2.63
C ARG A 23 13.26 3.58 -1.27
N LEU A 24 11.95 3.34 -1.23
CA LEU A 24 11.23 3.19 0.02
C LEU A 24 11.19 1.71 0.36
N HIS A 25 11.95 1.34 1.39
CA HIS A 25 11.94 0.00 1.97
C HIS A 25 10.87 -0.08 3.05
N PHE A 26 10.19 -1.21 3.15
CA PHE A 26 9.21 -1.46 4.19
C PHE A 26 9.10 -2.95 4.51
N ASP A 27 8.77 -3.23 5.77
CA ASP A 27 8.45 -4.57 6.22
C ASP A 27 6.94 -4.67 6.45
N PHE A 28 6.35 -5.81 6.08
CA PHE A 28 4.92 -6.04 6.26
C PHE A 28 4.63 -7.48 6.70
N ILE A 29 3.51 -7.66 7.38
CA ILE A 29 2.99 -8.98 7.77
C ILE A 29 1.47 -8.96 7.65
N ILE A 30 0.90 -10.00 7.03
CA ILE A 30 -0.55 -10.17 6.92
C ILE A 30 -0.92 -11.37 7.78
N GLN A 31 -1.37 -11.09 9.01
CA GLN A 31 -1.58 -12.12 10.03
C GLN A 31 -2.96 -12.79 9.99
N LYS A 32 -3.99 -12.13 9.44
CA LYS A 32 -5.38 -12.62 9.53
C LYS A 32 -6.21 -12.31 8.29
N GLY A 33 -6.56 -13.37 7.57
CA GLY A 33 -7.47 -13.35 6.43
C GLY A 33 -6.82 -12.85 5.13
N PRO A 34 -7.46 -13.12 3.99
CA PRO A 34 -6.94 -12.71 2.70
C PRO A 34 -6.98 -11.18 2.59
N ALA A 35 -5.80 -10.59 2.40
CA ALA A 35 -5.66 -9.17 2.12
C ALA A 35 -4.76 -8.96 0.90
N ASN A 36 -4.99 -7.86 0.20
CA ASN A 36 -4.13 -7.39 -0.87
C ASN A 36 -3.46 -6.09 -0.42
N LEU A 37 -2.15 -6.03 -0.54
CA LEU A 37 -1.34 -4.87 -0.21
C LEU A 37 -0.94 -4.15 -1.50
N HIS A 38 -1.23 -2.86 -1.56
CA HIS A 38 -0.79 -1.99 -2.64
C HIS A 38 0.00 -0.84 -2.06
N VAL A 39 0.97 -0.35 -2.82
CA VAL A 39 1.65 0.90 -2.53
C VAL A 39 1.44 1.83 -3.70
N CYS A 40 0.87 2.99 -3.42
CA CYS A 40 0.58 4.02 -4.40
C CYS A 40 1.41 5.27 -4.16
N GLN A 41 1.70 6.01 -5.22
CA GLN A 41 2.47 7.25 -5.20
C GLN A 41 1.61 8.39 -5.74
N ASP A 42 1.71 9.55 -5.09
CA ASP A 42 1.31 10.81 -5.72
C ASP A 42 2.45 11.35 -6.55
N SER A 43 2.13 11.82 -7.75
CA SER A 43 3.03 12.67 -8.52
C SER A 43 2.70 14.14 -8.26
N ALA A 44 3.57 15.04 -8.73
CA ALA A 44 3.32 16.49 -8.69
C ALA A 44 2.04 16.91 -9.45
N LEU A 45 1.48 16.05 -10.29
CA LEU A 45 0.35 16.34 -11.17
C LEU A 45 -0.94 15.62 -10.77
N ARG A 46 -0.84 14.47 -10.08
CA ARG A 46 -2.00 13.62 -9.79
C ARG A 46 -1.87 12.86 -8.48
N GLU A 47 -2.97 12.81 -7.75
CA GLU A 47 -3.10 11.88 -6.62
C GLU A 47 -3.26 10.43 -7.12
N LEU A 48 -2.67 9.47 -6.38
CA LEU A 48 -2.68 8.04 -6.70
C LEU A 48 -2.33 7.79 -8.18
N ASP A 49 -1.21 8.36 -8.62
CA ASP A 49 -0.81 8.34 -10.02
C ASP A 49 -0.35 6.93 -10.44
N THR A 50 0.53 6.35 -9.62
CA THR A 50 1.05 4.99 -9.77
C THR A 50 0.61 4.15 -8.57
N CYS A 51 0.14 2.93 -8.81
CA CYS A 51 -0.25 1.98 -7.76
C CYS A 51 0.29 0.60 -8.11
N LEU A 52 1.14 0.06 -7.24
CA LEU A 52 1.78 -1.24 -7.40
C LEU A 52 1.14 -2.24 -6.42
N ALA A 53 0.77 -3.41 -6.92
CA ALA A 53 0.36 -4.54 -6.08
C ALA A 53 1.62 -5.21 -5.53
N ILE A 54 1.81 -5.12 -4.22
CA ILE A 54 2.96 -5.71 -3.50
C ILE A 54 2.66 -7.15 -3.11
N PHE A 55 1.43 -7.40 -2.68
CA PHE A 55 1.00 -8.72 -2.25
C PHE A 55 -0.45 -8.94 -2.63
N GLU A 56 -0.74 -10.10 -3.22
CA GLU A 56 -2.09 -10.52 -3.57
C GLU A 56 -2.40 -11.88 -2.94
N GLY A 57 -3.41 -11.89 -2.06
CA GLY A 57 -4.04 -13.12 -1.61
C GLY A 57 -3.38 -13.80 -0.41
N GLY A 58 -4.12 -13.84 0.70
CA GLY A 58 -3.85 -14.72 1.84
C GLY A 58 -3.11 -14.06 2.99
N GLU A 59 -2.53 -14.90 3.83
CA GLU A 59 -1.70 -14.53 4.98
C GLU A 59 -0.22 -14.74 4.63
N THR A 60 0.67 -13.95 5.23
CA THR A 60 2.11 -14.15 5.06
C THR A 60 2.64 -15.14 6.10
N LEU A 61 3.62 -15.95 5.74
CA LEU A 61 4.33 -16.84 6.67
C LEU A 61 5.40 -16.05 7.45
N GLY A 62 4.98 -15.00 8.15
CA GLY A 62 5.85 -14.07 8.89
C GLY A 62 6.08 -12.73 8.21
N TRP A 63 7.03 -11.97 8.73
CA TRP A 63 7.44 -10.67 8.17
C TRP A 63 8.05 -10.85 6.78
N GLN A 64 7.64 -9.99 5.86
CA GLN A 64 8.15 -9.88 4.51
C GLN A 64 8.81 -8.51 4.36
N HIS A 65 9.84 -8.44 3.54
CA HIS A 65 10.54 -7.20 3.19
C HIS A 65 10.32 -6.92 1.71
N ASP A 66 10.00 -5.68 1.36
CA ASP A 66 9.95 -5.24 -0.02
C ASP A 66 10.36 -3.77 -0.15
N PHE A 67 10.50 -3.30 -1.38
CA PHE A 67 10.77 -1.90 -1.68
C PHE A 67 10.03 -1.43 -2.93
N ILE A 68 9.78 -0.13 -3.00
CA ILE A 68 9.38 0.54 -4.24
C ILE A 68 10.38 1.60 -4.62
N GLU A 69 10.51 1.84 -5.93
CA GLU A 69 11.31 2.94 -6.46
C GLU A 69 10.48 4.22 -6.49
N LEU A 70 11.04 5.29 -5.92
CA LEU A 70 10.46 6.62 -5.90
C LEU A 70 11.17 7.52 -6.90
N SER A 71 10.38 8.29 -7.63
CA SER A 71 10.87 9.33 -8.54
C SER A 71 11.08 10.66 -7.81
N GLU A 72 11.89 11.55 -8.39
CA GLU A 72 12.04 12.93 -7.89
C GLU A 72 10.74 13.74 -7.90
N ASN A 73 9.75 13.30 -8.70
CA ASN A 73 8.45 13.94 -8.81
C ASN A 73 7.43 13.38 -7.81
N ASP A 74 7.76 12.31 -7.10
CA ASP A 74 6.87 11.73 -6.11
C ASP A 74 6.82 12.66 -4.89
N ARG A 75 5.62 12.80 -4.32
CA ARG A 75 5.38 13.73 -3.21
C ARG A 75 4.79 13.09 -1.98
N LYS A 76 4.07 11.98 -2.15
CA LYS A 76 3.49 11.17 -1.08
C LYS A 76 3.42 9.72 -1.49
N VAL A 77 3.38 8.84 -0.49
CA VAL A 77 3.15 7.41 -0.66
C VAL A 77 1.98 6.97 0.21
N TYR A 78 1.17 6.08 -0.32
CA TYR A 78 0.04 5.45 0.35
C TYR A 78 0.28 3.95 0.43
N ILE A 79 0.17 3.39 1.62
CA ILE A 79 0.11 1.95 1.81
C ILE A 79 -1.36 1.58 1.97
N ILE A 80 -1.90 0.84 1.01
CA ILE A 80 -3.32 0.52 0.92
C ILE A 80 -3.50 -0.99 1.11
N ALA A 81 -4.12 -1.37 2.21
CA ALA A 81 -4.51 -2.74 2.49
C ALA A 81 -6.01 -2.93 2.21
N ARG A 82 -6.33 -3.81 1.26
CA ARG A 82 -7.71 -4.17 0.91
C ARG A 82 -8.01 -5.57 1.40
N LEU A 83 -8.99 -5.72 2.28
CA LEU A 83 -9.43 -7.05 2.71
C LEU A 83 -10.30 -7.71 1.65
N SER A 84 -10.01 -8.96 1.33
CA SER A 84 -10.85 -9.79 0.48
C SER A 84 -12.04 -10.31 1.29
N ASN A 85 -13.24 -10.35 0.69
CA ASN A 85 -14.43 -11.05 1.19
C ASN A 85 -15.06 -10.55 2.50
N GLY A 86 -15.65 -9.34 2.49
CA GLY A 86 -16.66 -8.95 3.50
C GLY A 86 -16.19 -8.92 4.96
N ALA A 87 -14.88 -8.96 5.19
CA ALA A 87 -14.28 -8.96 6.52
C ALA A 87 -14.66 -7.71 7.33
N ARG A 88 -14.92 -7.88 8.64
CA ARG A 88 -15.56 -6.85 9.49
C ARG A 88 -14.65 -5.67 9.85
N LYS A 89 -13.32 -5.77 9.80
CA LYS A 89 -12.39 -4.71 10.24
C LYS A 89 -11.04 -4.82 9.54
N ALA A 90 -10.55 -3.70 8.99
CA ALA A 90 -9.19 -3.55 8.45
C ALA A 90 -8.40 -2.59 9.35
N SER A 91 -7.12 -2.88 9.59
CA SER A 91 -6.20 -2.03 10.35
C SER A 91 -4.82 -2.15 9.72
N VAL A 92 -4.17 -1.01 9.50
CA VAL A 92 -2.76 -0.92 9.16
C VAL A 92 -2.12 -0.15 10.31
N GLN A 93 -0.98 -0.62 10.83
CA GLN A 93 -0.26 0.03 11.92
C GLN A 93 1.09 0.52 11.40
N LYS A 94 1.51 1.68 11.88
CA LYS A 94 2.81 2.31 11.60
C LYS A 94 3.84 1.86 12.63
#